data_AF-A0A1H3G484-F1
#
_entry.id   AF-A0A1H3G484-F1
#
_cell.length_a   1.000
_cell.length_b   1.000
_cell.length_c   1.000
_cell.angle_alpha   90.00
_cell.angle_beta   90.00
_cell.angle_gamma   90.00
#
_symmetry.space_group_name_H-M   'P 1'
#
loop_
_entity.id
_entity.type
_entity.pdbx_description
1 polymer ?
#
loop_
_entity_poly.entity_id
_entity_poly.type
_entity_poly.pdbx_seq_one_letter_code
_entity_poly.pdbx_strand_id
1 'polypeptide(L)'
;MTEPSAFGGPIRRGALFGAGVVLGLLVGGGGVAIAWSATATSDTPSGAAADAAAACLVIGKAEIPTLKGLDLTVARRWDAAAELAEAAAAGDAGYQPLADSLAKVRQSMQLTNLGIEFTTSISHAKEFCARG
;
A
#
# COMPACT_ATOMS: atom_id res chain seq x y z
N MET A 1 -54.05 49.52 0.59
CA MET A 1 -53.12 49.78 -0.52
C MET A 1 -51.78 49.17 -0.14
N THR A 2 -51.46 48.06 -0.81
CA THR A 2 -50.16 47.38 -1.02
C THR A 2 -48.87 47.92 -0.37
N GLU A 3 -48.19 47.04 0.37
CA GLU A 3 -46.72 46.87 0.40
C GLU A 3 -46.27 46.02 -0.83
N PRO A 4 -45.00 46.01 -1.31
CA PRO A 4 -43.80 45.80 -0.47
C PRO A 4 -42.46 46.49 -0.86
N SER A 5 -41.61 46.50 0.16
CA SER A 5 -40.14 46.44 0.28
C SER A 5 -39.24 46.36 -0.96
N ALA A 6 -38.10 47.08 -0.90
CA ALA A 6 -36.88 46.68 -1.58
C ALA A 6 -35.65 46.94 -0.67
N PHE A 7 -35.23 45.89 0.05
CA PHE A 7 -33.91 45.83 0.69
C PHE A 7 -32.85 45.64 -0.40
N GLY A 8 -32.04 46.68 -0.64
CA GLY A 8 -30.86 46.61 -1.49
C GLY A 8 -29.76 45.79 -0.81
N GLY A 9 -29.58 44.54 -1.22
CA GLY A 9 -28.52 43.66 -0.70
C GLY A 9 -27.18 43.81 -1.45
N PRO A 10 -26.02 43.78 -0.75
CA PRO A 10 -24.69 43.79 -1.38
C PRO A 10 -24.31 42.40 -1.94
N ILE A 11 -25.03 41.91 -2.95
CA ILE A 11 -24.87 40.55 -3.50
C ILE A 11 -23.93 40.52 -4.71
N ARG A 12 -22.77 41.18 -4.65
CA ARG A 12 -21.79 41.11 -5.77
C ARG A 12 -20.41 40.61 -5.38
N ARG A 13 -19.95 40.89 -4.16
CA ARG A 13 -18.61 40.47 -3.72
C ARG A 13 -18.58 38.99 -3.35
N GLY A 14 -19.56 38.48 -2.61
CA GLY A 14 -19.62 37.06 -2.21
C GLY A 14 -19.79 36.09 -3.39
N ALA A 15 -20.52 36.49 -4.43
CA ALA A 15 -20.71 35.67 -5.63
C ALA A 15 -19.42 35.48 -6.42
N LEU A 16 -18.55 36.49 -6.48
CA LEU A 16 -17.25 36.42 -7.15
C LEU A 16 -16.26 35.52 -6.40
N PHE A 17 -16.25 35.58 -5.06
CA PHE A 17 -15.45 34.66 -4.25
C PHE A 17 -15.94 33.21 -4.37
N GLY A 18 -17.26 32.99 -4.34
CA GLY A 18 -17.84 31.65 -4.54
C GLY A 18 -17.49 31.07 -5.91
N ALA A 19 -17.60 31.86 -6.97
CA ALA A 19 -17.21 31.44 -8.32
C ALA A 19 -15.71 31.10 -8.42
N GLY A 20 -14.85 31.90 -7.79
CA GLY A 20 -13.40 31.65 -7.76
C GLY A 20 -13.03 30.36 -7.00
N VAL A 21 -13.70 30.07 -5.88
CA VAL A 21 -13.49 28.83 -5.12
C VAL A 21 -13.94 27.60 -5.90
N VAL A 22 -15.08 27.67 -6.59
CA VAL A 22 -15.56 26.56 -7.43
C VAL A 22 -14.62 26.31 -8.61
N LEU A 23 -14.15 27.36 -9.29
CA LEU A 23 -13.14 27.23 -10.35
C LEU A 23 -11.81 26.68 -9.82
N GLY A 24 -11.35 27.15 -8.66
CA GLY A 24 -10.15 26.63 -7.99
C GLY A 24 -10.29 25.15 -7.60
N LEU A 25 -11.45 24.73 -7.12
CA LEU A 25 -11.76 23.34 -6.81
C LEU A 25 -11.90 22.46 -8.06
N LEU A 26 -12.43 22.99 -9.17
CA LEU A 26 -12.51 22.26 -10.43
C LEU A 26 -11.14 22.09 -11.08
N VAL A 27 -10.27 23.10 -11.02
CA VAL A 27 -8.91 23.01 -11.55
C VAL A 27 -8.00 22.19 -10.63
N GLY A 28 -8.08 22.40 -9.32
CA GLY A 28 -7.32 21.63 -8.32
C GLY A 28 -7.82 20.20 -8.19
N GLY A 29 -9.13 20.00 -8.05
CA GLY A 29 -9.76 18.68 -7.95
C GLY A 29 -9.75 17.91 -9.27
N GLY A 30 -9.93 18.58 -10.40
CA GLY A 30 -9.80 17.97 -11.73
C GLY A 30 -8.38 17.49 -12.01
N GLY A 31 -7.35 18.25 -11.62
CA GLY A 31 -5.96 17.83 -11.74
C GLY A 31 -5.64 16.58 -10.90
N VAL A 32 -6.16 16.51 -9.67
CA VAL A 32 -6.02 15.32 -8.82
C VAL A 32 -6.81 14.14 -9.41
N ALA A 33 -8.04 14.34 -9.89
CA ALA A 33 -8.83 13.27 -10.51
C ALA A 33 -8.19 12.73 -11.81
N ILE A 34 -7.59 13.60 -12.63
CA ILE A 34 -6.86 13.22 -13.84
C ILE A 34 -5.54 12.51 -13.50
N ALA A 35 -4.82 12.98 -12.47
CA ALA A 35 -3.62 12.31 -11.97
C ALA A 35 -3.93 10.93 -11.37
N TRP A 36 -5.06 10.78 -10.66
CA TRP A 36 -5.57 9.51 -10.14
C TRP A 36 -6.10 8.59 -11.25
N SER A 37 -6.77 9.13 -12.28
CA SER A 37 -7.20 8.33 -13.43
C SER A 37 -6.02 7.90 -14.31
N ALA A 38 -4.97 8.73 -14.41
CA ALA A 38 -3.74 8.40 -15.12
C ALA A 38 -2.92 7.32 -14.39
N THR A 39 -2.97 7.28 -13.05
CA THR A 39 -2.41 6.16 -12.26
C THR A 39 -3.26 4.91 -12.38
N ALA A 40 -4.59 5.02 -12.51
CA ALA A 40 -5.46 3.87 -12.75
C ALA A 40 -5.28 3.23 -14.15
N THR A 41 -4.84 4.01 -15.15
CA THR A 41 -4.51 3.51 -16.50
C THR A 41 -3.06 3.07 -16.67
N SER A 42 -2.24 3.24 -15.64
CA SER A 42 -0.90 2.65 -15.62
C SER A 42 -1.06 1.22 -15.12
N ASP A 43 -0.53 0.22 -15.84
CA ASP A 43 -0.40 -1.19 -15.44
C ASP A 43 0.46 -1.37 -14.18
N THR A 44 0.17 -0.63 -13.11
CA THR A 44 0.67 -0.93 -11.78
C THR A 44 -0.32 -1.94 -11.22
N PRO A 45 0.11 -3.18 -10.95
CA PRO A 45 -0.74 -4.12 -10.24
C PRO A 45 -1.22 -3.41 -8.98
N SER A 46 -2.52 -3.41 -8.73
CA SER A 46 -3.11 -2.93 -7.48
C SER A 46 -3.92 -4.07 -6.88
N GLY A 47 -4.01 -4.11 -5.55
CA GLY A 47 -4.63 -5.23 -4.82
C GLY A 47 -3.67 -6.40 -4.57
N ALA A 48 -4.22 -7.57 -4.26
CA ALA A 48 -3.48 -8.70 -3.69
C ALA A 48 -2.21 -9.12 -4.46
N ALA A 49 -2.27 -9.12 -5.80
CA ALA A 49 -1.13 -9.46 -6.65
C ALA A 49 0.02 -8.43 -6.54
N ALA A 50 -0.30 -7.16 -6.34
CA ALA A 50 0.67 -6.09 -6.14
C ALA A 50 1.43 -6.26 -4.83
N ASP A 51 0.69 -6.55 -3.76
CA ASP A 51 1.25 -6.76 -2.44
C ASP A 51 2.14 -8.02 -2.43
N ALA A 52 1.70 -9.10 -3.09
CA ALA A 52 2.51 -10.30 -3.29
C ALA A 52 3.79 -10.00 -4.10
N ALA A 53 3.69 -9.25 -5.20
CA ALA A 53 4.85 -8.86 -6.01
C ALA A 53 5.83 -7.98 -5.21
N ALA A 54 5.32 -7.05 -4.41
CA ALA A 54 6.13 -6.22 -3.54
C ALA A 54 6.83 -7.04 -2.44
N ALA A 55 6.13 -8.01 -1.83
CA ALA A 55 6.73 -8.95 -0.88
C ALA A 55 7.87 -9.74 -1.55
N CYS A 56 7.64 -10.27 -2.75
CA CYS A 56 8.63 -10.99 -3.53
C CYS A 56 9.85 -10.14 -3.89
N LEU A 57 9.66 -8.87 -4.27
CA LEU A 57 10.74 -7.93 -4.55
C LEU A 57 11.61 -7.66 -3.31
N VAL A 58 10.99 -7.55 -2.13
CA VAL A 58 11.70 -7.34 -0.87
C VAL A 58 12.55 -8.57 -0.53
N ILE A 59 11.99 -9.77 -0.55
CA ILE A 59 12.72 -11.00 -0.18
C ILE A 59 13.73 -11.45 -1.24
N GLY A 60 13.51 -11.10 -2.51
CA GLY A 60 14.46 -11.37 -3.60
C GLY A 60 15.77 -10.59 -3.44
N LYS A 61 15.72 -9.43 -2.79
CA LYS A 61 16.88 -8.59 -2.48
C LYS A 61 17.36 -8.73 -1.03
N ALA A 62 16.62 -9.44 -0.18
CA ALA A 62 16.94 -9.59 1.22
C ALA A 62 18.07 -10.61 1.41
N GLU A 63 19.02 -10.25 2.28
CA GLU A 63 20.00 -11.19 2.79
C GLU A 63 19.31 -12.24 3.66
N ILE A 64 19.78 -13.49 3.59
CA ILE A 64 19.30 -14.55 4.47
C ILE A 64 19.82 -14.23 5.88
N PRO A 65 18.92 -14.02 6.85
CA PRO A 65 19.33 -13.65 8.20
C PRO A 65 20.16 -14.77 8.84
N THR A 66 21.25 -14.39 9.50
CA THR A 66 22.09 -15.28 10.30
C THR A 66 22.19 -14.75 11.71
N LEU A 67 22.50 -15.57 12.72
CA LEU A 67 22.55 -15.10 14.12
C LEU A 67 23.54 -13.93 14.32
N LYS A 68 24.62 -13.89 13.53
CA LYS A 68 25.63 -12.83 13.57
C LYS A 68 25.22 -11.59 12.75
N GLY A 69 24.34 -11.76 11.77
CA GLY A 69 23.89 -10.72 10.84
C GLY A 69 22.43 -10.30 11.00
N LEU A 70 21.73 -10.80 12.03
CA LEU A 70 20.36 -10.43 12.34
C LEU A 70 20.37 -9.06 13.02
N ASP A 71 20.49 -8.02 12.22
CA ASP A 71 20.29 -6.64 12.67
C ASP A 71 18.82 -6.23 12.54
N LEU A 72 18.47 -5.10 13.14
CA LEU A 72 17.10 -4.56 13.10
C LEU A 72 16.67 -4.18 11.67
N THR A 73 17.60 -3.89 10.77
CA THR A 73 17.30 -3.52 9.38
C THR A 73 16.87 -4.73 8.58
N VAL A 74 17.58 -5.85 8.72
CA VAL A 74 17.25 -7.14 8.13
C VAL A 74 15.90 -7.60 8.66
N ALA A 75 15.70 -7.59 9.98
CA ALA A 75 14.42 -7.96 10.59
C ALA A 75 13.25 -7.13 10.03
N ARG A 76 13.40 -5.79 9.96
CA ARG A 76 12.37 -4.89 9.41
C ARG A 76 12.04 -5.16 7.95
N ARG A 77 13.03 -5.54 7.13
CA ARG A 77 12.78 -5.88 5.71
C ARG A 77 11.93 -7.13 5.59
N TRP A 78 12.24 -8.16 6.38
CA TRP A 78 11.45 -9.37 6.40
C TRP A 78 10.05 -9.16 7.01
N ASP A 79 9.93 -8.30 8.02
CA ASP A 79 8.63 -7.90 8.57
C ASP A 79 7.77 -7.21 7.52
N ALA A 80 8.34 -6.26 6.76
CA ALA A 80 7.64 -5.57 5.69
C ALA A 80 7.16 -6.54 4.60
N ALA A 81 7.97 -7.53 4.22
CA ALA A 81 7.56 -8.56 3.28
C ALA A 81 6.40 -9.41 3.82
N ALA A 82 6.44 -9.77 5.10
CA ALA A 82 5.40 -10.54 5.74
C ALA A 82 4.07 -9.76 5.82
N GLU A 83 4.09 -8.46 6.14
CA GLU A 83 2.88 -7.61 6.13
C GLU A 83 2.26 -7.52 4.73
N LEU A 84 3.09 -7.36 3.69
CA LEU A 84 2.63 -7.33 2.30
C LEU A 84 2.02 -8.68 1.88
N ALA A 85 2.60 -9.80 2.29
CA ALA A 85 2.03 -11.11 2.00
C ALA A 85 0.70 -11.35 2.74
N GLU A 86 0.57 -10.86 3.98
CA GLU A 86 -0.69 -10.91 4.72
C GLU A 86 -1.78 -10.06 4.03
N ALA A 87 -1.44 -8.86 3.56
CA ALA A 87 -2.33 -8.02 2.77
C ALA A 87 -2.76 -8.71 1.46
N ALA A 88 -1.82 -9.37 0.78
CA ALA A 88 -2.10 -10.18 -0.40
C ALA A 88 -3.09 -11.31 -0.08
N ALA A 89 -2.85 -12.05 1.00
CA ALA A 89 -3.72 -13.15 1.43
C ALA A 89 -5.12 -12.69 1.86
N ALA A 90 -5.24 -11.47 2.40
CA ALA A 90 -6.52 -10.86 2.73
C ALA A 90 -7.33 -10.48 1.49
N GLY A 91 -6.66 -10.07 0.40
CA GLY A 91 -7.31 -9.77 -0.88
C GLY A 91 -7.57 -10.99 -1.75
N ASP A 92 -6.73 -12.03 -1.66
CA ASP A 92 -6.88 -13.31 -2.36
C ASP A 92 -6.24 -14.46 -1.55
N ALA A 93 -7.07 -15.44 -1.19
CA ALA A 93 -6.66 -16.61 -0.41
C ALA A 93 -5.59 -17.47 -1.11
N GLY A 94 -5.40 -17.35 -2.43
CA GLY A 94 -4.31 -18.00 -3.15
C GLY A 94 -2.92 -17.61 -2.66
N TYR A 95 -2.77 -16.46 -1.99
CA TYR A 95 -1.51 -15.99 -1.40
C TYR A 95 -1.28 -16.43 0.06
N GLN A 96 -2.21 -17.18 0.67
CA GLN A 96 -2.04 -17.74 2.02
C GLN A 96 -0.70 -18.50 2.21
N PRO A 97 -0.26 -19.36 1.27
CA PRO A 97 1.02 -20.06 1.42
C PRO A 97 2.23 -19.13 1.54
N LEU A 98 2.19 -17.97 0.86
CA LEU A 98 3.24 -16.95 0.98
C LEU A 98 3.19 -16.28 2.35
N ALA A 99 2.00 -15.87 2.81
CA ALA A 99 1.80 -15.26 4.12
C ALA A 99 2.26 -16.18 5.25
N ASP A 100 1.84 -17.45 5.24
CA ASP A 100 2.24 -18.47 6.21
C ASP A 100 3.75 -18.68 6.26
N SER A 101 4.40 -18.73 5.08
CA SER A 101 5.84 -18.90 5.01
C SER A 101 6.59 -17.73 5.65
N LEU A 102 6.16 -16.50 5.36
CA LEU A 102 6.80 -15.29 5.87
C LEU A 102 6.49 -15.04 7.35
N ALA A 103 5.30 -15.43 7.83
CA ALA A 103 4.96 -15.42 9.24
C ALA A 103 5.88 -16.36 10.05
N LYS A 104 6.19 -17.55 9.53
CA LYS A 104 7.16 -18.47 10.17
C LYS A 104 8.58 -17.90 10.19
N VAL A 105 9.00 -17.21 9.14
CA VAL A 105 10.31 -16.52 9.10
C VAL A 105 10.35 -15.43 10.16
N ARG A 106 9.32 -14.56 10.23
CA ARG A 106 9.15 -13.53 11.26
C ARG A 106 9.25 -14.12 12.67
N GLN A 107 8.45 -15.14 12.95
CA GLN A 107 8.42 -15.80 14.26
C GLN A 107 9.78 -16.39 14.63
N SER A 108 10.46 -17.03 13.68
CA SER A 108 11.80 -17.61 13.88
C SER A 108 12.85 -16.54 14.19
N MET A 109 12.79 -15.36 13.56
CA MET A 109 13.70 -14.25 13.88
C MET A 109 13.41 -13.66 15.26
N GLN A 110 12.15 -13.51 15.64
CA GLN A 110 11.75 -13.00 16.97
C GLN A 110 12.24 -13.94 18.09
N LEU A 111 12.19 -15.25 17.86
CA LEU A 111 12.68 -16.26 18.78
C LEU A 111 14.18 -16.57 18.63
N THR A 112 14.87 -15.83 17.75
CA THR A 112 16.28 -16.10 17.36
C THR A 112 16.56 -17.57 17.00
N ASN A 113 15.54 -18.27 16.51
CA ASN A 113 15.60 -19.68 16.13
C ASN A 113 15.83 -19.82 14.62
N LEU A 114 17.08 -19.61 14.19
CA LEU A 114 17.48 -19.64 12.77
C LEU A 114 17.92 -21.05 12.32
N GLY A 115 17.19 -22.08 12.74
CA GLY A 115 17.46 -23.49 12.42
C GLY A 115 16.93 -23.93 11.05
N ILE A 116 16.74 -25.24 10.88
CA ILE A 116 16.29 -25.83 9.60
C ILE A 116 14.93 -25.27 9.18
N GLU A 117 13.96 -25.20 10.09
CA GLU A 117 12.61 -24.66 9.83
C GLU A 117 12.61 -23.24 9.26
N PHE A 118 13.54 -22.40 9.73
CA PHE A 118 13.72 -21.05 9.23
C PHE A 118 14.20 -21.04 7.78
N THR A 119 15.23 -21.83 7.48
CA THR A 119 15.76 -21.94 6.11
C THR A 119 14.75 -22.56 5.15
N THR A 120 13.96 -23.54 5.61
CA THR A 120 12.85 -24.13 4.85
C THR A 120 11.80 -23.07 4.53
N SER A 121 11.39 -22.28 5.52
CA SER A 121 10.37 -21.24 5.33
C SER A 121 10.82 -20.15 4.35
N ILE A 122 12.09 -19.74 4.40
CA ILE A 122 12.69 -18.84 3.40
C ILE A 122 12.67 -19.46 2.00
N SER A 123 13.04 -20.73 1.87
CA SER A 123 13.03 -21.44 0.58
C SER A 123 11.62 -21.52 0.00
N HIS A 124 10.62 -21.85 0.83
CA HIS A 124 9.21 -21.88 0.41
C HIS A 124 8.72 -20.49 -0.07
N ALA A 125 9.06 -19.43 0.65
CA ALA A 125 8.71 -18.07 0.26
C ALA A 125 9.35 -17.71 -1.10
N LYS A 126 10.63 -18.03 -1.29
CA LYS A 126 11.34 -17.79 -2.54
C LYS A 126 10.82 -18.63 -3.70
N GLU A 127 10.45 -19.89 -3.46
CA GLU A 127 9.86 -20.77 -4.47
C GLU A 127 8.46 -20.30 -4.87
N PHE A 128 7.67 -19.78 -3.94
CA PHE A 128 6.40 -19.12 -4.27
C PHE A 128 6.64 -17.96 -5.23
N CYS A 129 7.60 -17.08 -4.89
CA CYS A 129 7.96 -15.93 -5.71
C CYS A 129 8.64 -16.27 -7.04
N ALA A 130 9.19 -17.47 -7.22
CA ALA A 130 9.74 -17.92 -8.49
C ALA A 130 8.68 -18.47 -9.46
N ARG A 131 7.46 -18.73 -8.96
CA ARG A 131 6.33 -19.30 -9.73
C ARG A 131 5.24 -18.29 -10.07
N GLY A 132 5.16 -17.17 -9.35
CA GLY A 132 4.27 -16.05 -9.62
C GLY A 132 4.94 -15.01 -10.53
#